data_AF-A0AAC9A761-F1
#
_entry.id   AF-A0AAC9A761-F1
#
_cell.length_a   1.000
_cell.length_b   1.000
_cell.length_c   1.000
_cell.angle_alpha   90.00
_cell.angle_beta   90.00
_cell.angle_gamma   90.00
#
_symmetry.space_group_name_H-M   'P 1'
#
loop_
_entity.id
_entity.type
_entity.pdbx_description
1 polymer ?
#
loop_
_entity_poly.entity_id
_entity_poly.type
_entity_poly.pdbx_seq_one_letter_code
_entity_poly.pdbx_strand_id
1 'polypeptide(L)'
;MDTIKIKKALVKAQMGDYTAMVKDIPYATFEKLNIPLQFDFKKIDEEVAAYIVANGYLEMFPSQMNQLNLLQKGNRFRLETGISSEMDDQFLEESWTRYETIKRTALTNEKKESMISRTGSQISMWDKLIANDIPELKKRQEILLKEFE
;
A
#
# COMPACT_ATOMS: atom_id res chain seq x y z
N MET A 1 -21.01 -3.17 -11.63
CA MET A 1 -20.54 -4.04 -10.53
C MET A 1 -21.74 -4.48 -9.72
N ASP A 2 -21.85 -5.76 -9.37
CA ASP A 2 -23.04 -6.33 -8.73
C ASP A 2 -23.12 -5.97 -7.23
N THR A 3 -24.15 -5.22 -6.84
CA THR A 3 -24.42 -4.82 -5.45
C THR A 3 -24.53 -6.04 -4.51
N ILE A 4 -24.98 -7.19 -5.00
CA ILE A 4 -25.05 -8.43 -4.21
C ILE A 4 -23.64 -8.93 -3.90
N LYS A 5 -22.71 -8.84 -4.85
CA LYS A 5 -21.30 -9.23 -4.66
C LYS A 5 -20.65 -8.38 -3.56
N ILE A 6 -20.83 -7.05 -3.61
CA ILE A 6 -20.31 -6.13 -2.60
C ILE A 6 -20.87 -6.47 -1.21
N LYS A 7 -22.18 -6.67 -1.09
CA LYS A 7 -22.82 -7.03 0.19
C LYS A 7 -22.25 -8.33 0.76
N LYS A 8 -22.10 -9.37 -0.06
CA LYS A 8 -21.53 -10.65 0.38
C LYS A 8 -20.08 -10.50 0.86
N ALA A 9 -19.27 -9.73 0.14
CA ALA A 9 -17.89 -9.46 0.53
C ALA A 9 -17.81 -8.71 1.87
N LEU A 10 -18.67 -7.71 2.09
CA LEU A 10 -18.73 -6.96 3.35
C LEU A 10 -19.11 -7.84 4.55
N VAL A 11 -20.10 -8.72 4.39
CA VAL A 11 -20.52 -9.65 5.46
C VAL A 11 -19.36 -10.57 5.87
N LYS A 12 -18.60 -11.07 4.90
CA LYS A 12 -17.39 -11.87 5.17
C LYS A 12 -16.30 -11.07 5.87
N ALA A 13 -16.06 -9.83 5.41
CA ALA A 13 -15.08 -8.94 6.02
C ALA A 13 -15.40 -8.64 7.50
N GLN A 14 -16.69 -8.52 7.86
CA GLN A 14 -17.11 -8.38 9.26
C GLN A 14 -16.75 -9.60 10.13
N MET A 15 -16.68 -10.78 9.53
CA MET A 15 -16.21 -12.01 10.20
C MET A 15 -14.68 -12.15 10.17
N GLY A 16 -14.00 -11.28 9.41
CA GLY A 16 -12.54 -11.27 9.25
C GLY A 16 -12.01 -12.07 8.05
N ASP A 17 -12.90 -12.53 7.15
CA ASP A 17 -12.52 -13.04 5.83
C ASP A 17 -12.52 -11.86 4.84
N TYR A 18 -11.34 -11.30 4.59
CA TYR A 18 -11.17 -10.11 3.74
C TYR A 18 -10.93 -10.44 2.28
N THR A 19 -10.57 -11.68 1.94
CA THR A 19 -10.04 -12.04 0.61
C THR A 19 -11.00 -11.64 -0.50
N ALA A 20 -12.28 -12.00 -0.38
CA ALA A 20 -13.29 -11.67 -1.39
C ALA A 20 -13.54 -10.15 -1.53
N MET A 21 -13.25 -9.37 -0.48
CA MET A 21 -13.38 -7.91 -0.54
C MET A 21 -12.19 -7.29 -1.24
N VAL A 22 -10.97 -7.59 -0.78
CA VAL A 22 -9.77 -6.90 -1.27
C VAL A 22 -9.32 -7.38 -2.64
N LYS A 23 -9.65 -8.63 -3.02
CA LYS A 23 -9.24 -9.23 -4.30
C LYS A 23 -10.09 -8.77 -5.48
N ASP A 24 -11.38 -8.54 -5.23
CA ASP A 24 -12.37 -8.37 -6.29
C ASP A 24 -12.92 -6.95 -6.40
N ILE A 25 -12.67 -6.10 -5.40
CA ILE A 25 -13.29 -4.78 -5.29
C ILE A 25 -12.19 -3.75 -5.05
N PRO A 26 -12.00 -2.78 -5.97
CA PRO A 26 -11.10 -1.66 -5.74
C PRO A 26 -11.58 -0.77 -4.58
N TYR A 27 -10.65 -0.24 -3.78
CA TYR A 27 -10.97 0.63 -2.64
C TYR A 27 -11.80 1.86 -3.05
N ALA A 28 -11.50 2.46 -4.21
CA ALA A 28 -12.24 3.59 -4.76
C ALA A 28 -13.77 3.32 -4.91
N THR A 29 -14.18 2.06 -5.03
CA THR A 29 -15.61 1.71 -5.04
C THR A 29 -16.25 1.96 -3.68
N PHE A 30 -15.55 1.60 -2.59
CA PHE A 30 -16.04 1.81 -1.23
C PHE A 30 -16.05 3.29 -0.84
N GLU A 31 -15.05 4.05 -1.28
CA GLU A 31 -15.04 5.50 -1.10
C GLU A 31 -16.24 6.17 -1.78
N LYS A 32 -16.50 5.84 -3.05
CA LYS A 32 -17.64 6.40 -3.80
C LYS A 32 -18.98 6.10 -3.14
N LEU A 33 -19.09 4.96 -2.47
CA LEU A 33 -20.32 4.52 -1.79
C LEU A 33 -20.41 4.98 -0.33
N ASN A 34 -19.40 5.68 0.19
CA ASN A 34 -19.29 6.10 1.60
C ASN A 34 -19.50 4.94 2.58
N ILE A 35 -18.95 3.76 2.27
CA ILE A 35 -19.07 2.58 3.12
C ILE A 35 -17.91 2.57 4.13
N PRO A 36 -18.17 2.63 5.44
CA PRO A 36 -17.10 2.53 6.43
C PRO A 36 -16.53 1.11 6.45
N LEU A 37 -15.19 1.01 6.39
CA LEU A 37 -14.46 -0.25 6.46
C LEU A 37 -13.50 -0.23 7.64
N GLN A 38 -13.38 -1.37 8.32
CA GLN A 38 -12.40 -1.60 9.38
C GLN A 38 -11.75 -2.96 9.18
N PHE A 39 -10.42 -2.97 9.31
CA PHE A 39 -9.63 -4.19 9.27
C PHE A 39 -9.11 -4.53 10.67
N ASP A 40 -9.19 -5.80 11.03
CA ASP A 40 -8.39 -6.38 12.10
C ASP A 40 -7.03 -6.80 11.52
N PHE A 41 -5.98 -6.04 11.85
CA PHE A 41 -4.62 -6.30 11.39
C PHE A 41 -4.13 -7.72 11.64
N LYS A 42 -4.62 -8.38 12.70
CA LYS A 42 -4.22 -9.75 13.05
C LYS A 42 -4.76 -10.78 12.07
N LYS A 43 -5.82 -10.45 11.34
CA LYS A 43 -6.46 -11.32 10.34
C LYS A 43 -6.01 -11.02 8.91
N ILE A 44 -5.06 -10.09 8.73
CA ILE A 44 -4.46 -9.82 7.42
C ILE A 44 -3.26 -10.74 7.23
N ASP A 45 -3.49 -11.80 6.45
CA ASP A 45 -2.43 -12.65 5.90
C ASP A 45 -1.76 -11.97 4.68
N GLU A 46 -0.90 -12.72 3.99
CA GLU A 46 -0.04 -12.19 2.95
C GLU A 46 -0.76 -12.02 1.61
N GLU A 47 -1.67 -12.94 1.30
CA GLU A 47 -2.52 -12.85 0.12
C GLU A 47 -3.42 -11.61 0.26
N VAL A 48 -4.10 -11.47 1.41
CA VAL A 48 -4.92 -10.31 1.71
C VAL A 48 -4.08 -9.04 1.67
N ALA A 49 -2.86 -9.04 2.22
CA ALA A 49 -1.97 -7.89 2.15
C ALA A 49 -1.60 -7.51 0.70
N ALA A 50 -1.31 -8.50 -0.16
CA ALA A 50 -1.00 -8.25 -1.57
C ALA A 50 -2.16 -7.54 -2.28
N TYR A 51 -3.38 -8.03 -2.08
CA TYR A 51 -4.57 -7.42 -2.69
C TYR A 51 -5.00 -6.11 -2.02
N ILE A 52 -4.69 -5.90 -0.73
CA ILE A 52 -4.84 -4.58 -0.08
C ILE A 52 -3.99 -3.54 -0.81
N VAL A 53 -2.74 -3.87 -1.14
CA VAL A 53 -1.86 -2.96 -1.88
C VAL A 53 -2.36 -2.77 -3.31
N ALA A 54 -2.55 -3.87 -4.06
CA ALA A 54 -2.92 -3.79 -5.47
C ALA A 54 -4.22 -3.02 -5.72
N ASN A 55 -5.22 -3.16 -4.83
CA ASN A 55 -6.52 -2.49 -5.01
C ASN A 55 -6.64 -1.14 -4.27
N GLY A 56 -5.51 -0.53 -3.86
CA GLY A 56 -5.47 0.83 -3.33
C GLY A 56 -5.99 0.99 -1.89
N TYR A 57 -6.13 -0.10 -1.13
CA TYR A 57 -6.60 -0.01 0.26
C TYR A 57 -5.56 0.58 1.22
N LEU A 58 -4.30 0.77 0.80
CA LEU A 58 -3.27 1.36 1.68
C LEU A 58 -3.70 2.72 2.26
N GLU A 59 -4.48 3.50 1.52
CA GLU A 59 -4.95 4.84 1.92
C GLU A 59 -5.78 4.84 3.21
N MET A 60 -6.51 3.75 3.48
CA MET A 60 -7.35 3.67 4.67
C MET A 60 -6.54 3.49 5.97
N PHE A 61 -5.26 3.15 5.86
CA PHE A 61 -4.40 2.89 7.00
C PHE A 61 -3.64 4.16 7.38
N PRO A 62 -3.97 4.84 8.50
CA PRO A 62 -3.40 6.16 8.80
C PRO A 62 -1.91 6.12 9.18
N SER A 63 -1.42 4.97 9.63
CA SER A 63 -0.02 4.80 10.06
C SER A 63 0.86 4.38 8.89
N GLN A 64 1.92 5.15 8.62
CA GLN A 64 2.94 4.77 7.63
C GLN A 64 3.61 3.43 7.96
N MET A 65 3.77 3.11 9.24
CA MET A 65 4.35 1.83 9.66
C MET A 65 3.41 0.66 9.31
N ASN A 66 2.10 0.85 9.48
CA ASN A 66 1.12 -0.16 9.10
C ASN A 66 1.11 -0.37 7.58
N GLN A 67 1.19 0.71 6.81
CA GLN A 67 1.29 0.66 5.35
C GLN A 67 2.55 -0.07 4.89
N LEU A 68 3.71 0.26 5.50
CA LEU A 68 4.98 -0.41 5.22
C LEU A 68 4.89 -1.93 5.49
N ASN A 69 4.35 -2.32 6.65
CA ASN A 69 4.19 -3.72 7.02
C ASN A 69 3.27 -4.49 6.06
N LEU A 70 2.18 -3.86 5.61
CA LEU A 70 1.27 -4.44 4.61
C LEU A 70 1.98 -4.61 3.26
N LEU A 71 2.73 -3.60 2.86
CA LEU A 71 3.50 -3.64 1.62
C LEU A 71 4.56 -4.74 1.64
N GLN A 72 5.30 -4.88 2.74
CA GLN A 72 6.28 -5.96 2.91
C GLN A 72 5.64 -7.36 2.86
N LYS A 73 4.53 -7.56 3.59
CA LYS A 73 3.77 -8.83 3.57
C LYS A 73 3.26 -9.15 2.17
N GLY A 74 2.61 -8.18 1.53
CA GLY A 74 2.05 -8.35 0.19
C GLY A 74 3.12 -8.62 -0.87
N ASN A 75 4.26 -7.93 -0.79
CA ASN A 75 5.38 -8.15 -1.70
C ASN A 75 5.98 -9.55 -1.53
N ARG A 76 6.02 -10.10 -0.31
CA ARG A 76 6.46 -11.48 -0.10
C ARG A 76 5.56 -12.47 -0.85
N PHE A 77 4.25 -12.35 -0.69
CA PHE A 77 3.29 -13.20 -1.41
C PHE A 77 3.41 -13.05 -2.94
N ARG A 78 3.53 -11.81 -3.42
CA ARG A 78 3.73 -11.47 -4.84
C ARG A 78 4.94 -12.18 -5.44
N LEU A 79 6.07 -12.19 -4.72
CA LEU A 79 7.31 -12.83 -5.17
C LEU A 79 7.29 -14.35 -5.06
N GLU A 80 6.68 -14.90 -3.99
CA GLU A 80 6.69 -16.34 -3.72
C GLU A 80 5.61 -17.11 -4.50
N THR A 81 4.40 -16.55 -4.60
CA THR A 81 3.23 -17.23 -5.17
C THR A 81 2.79 -16.62 -6.49
N GLY A 82 2.97 -15.30 -6.65
CA GLY A 82 2.48 -14.55 -7.79
C GLY A 82 1.02 -14.13 -7.64
N ILE A 83 0.70 -12.99 -8.25
CA ILE A 83 -0.67 -12.52 -8.49
C ILE A 83 -0.87 -12.35 -10.00
N SER A 84 -2.10 -12.10 -10.46
CA SER A 84 -2.33 -11.87 -11.89
C SER A 84 -1.54 -10.66 -12.38
N SER A 85 -1.12 -10.67 -13.65
CA SER A 85 -0.32 -9.58 -14.23
C SER A 85 -0.93 -8.20 -14.00
N GLU A 86 -2.25 -8.07 -14.16
CA GLU A 86 -2.96 -6.81 -13.91
C GLU A 86 -2.84 -6.35 -12.45
N MET A 87 -2.92 -7.28 -11.50
CA MET A 87 -2.80 -6.96 -10.07
C MET A 87 -1.34 -6.72 -9.67
N ASP A 88 -0.36 -7.33 -10.36
CA ASP A 88 1.06 -7.06 -10.16
C ASP A 88 1.42 -5.64 -10.62
N ASP A 89 0.95 -5.23 -11.80
CA ASP A 89 1.12 -3.86 -12.28
C ASP A 89 0.50 -2.84 -11.33
N GLN A 90 -0.73 -3.10 -10.85
CA GLN A 90 -1.40 -2.25 -9.87
C GLN A 90 -0.67 -2.23 -8.53
N PHE A 91 -0.18 -3.38 -8.05
CA PHE A 91 0.62 -3.45 -6.84
C PHE A 91 1.84 -2.52 -6.93
N LEU A 92 2.58 -2.56 -8.03
CA LEU A 92 3.75 -1.73 -8.25
C LEU A 92 3.38 -0.23 -8.32
N GLU A 93 2.29 0.12 -9.00
CA GLU A 93 1.85 1.50 -9.12
C GLU A 93 1.40 2.08 -7.78
N GLU A 94 0.54 1.38 -7.04
CA GLU A 94 0.06 1.79 -5.71
C GLU A 94 1.21 1.91 -4.70
N SER A 95 2.17 0.98 -4.74
CA SER A 95 3.39 1.03 -3.95
C SER A 95 4.20 2.29 -4.25
N TRP A 96 4.36 2.61 -5.54
CA TRP A 96 5.09 3.79 -6.00
C TRP A 96 4.37 5.08 -5.59
N THR A 97 3.09 5.22 -5.89
CA THR A 97 2.28 6.40 -5.55
C THR A 97 2.38 6.72 -4.05
N ARG A 98 2.31 5.69 -3.21
CA ARG A 98 2.41 5.88 -1.76
C ARG A 98 3.81 6.32 -1.33
N TYR A 99 4.85 5.64 -1.82
CA TYR A 99 6.23 5.99 -1.53
C TYR A 99 6.58 7.40 -1.99
N GLU A 100 6.22 7.76 -3.22
CA GLU A 100 6.49 9.08 -3.81
C GLU A 100 5.89 10.20 -2.97
N THR A 101 4.64 10.05 -2.53
CA THR A 101 3.96 11.02 -1.66
C THR A 101 4.71 11.22 -0.34
N ILE A 102 5.12 10.13 0.30
CA ILE A 102 5.88 10.16 1.57
C ILE A 102 7.22 10.84 1.35
N LYS A 103 7.95 10.45 0.31
CA LYS A 103 9.30 10.94 0.03
C LYS A 103 9.32 12.41 -0.38
N ARG A 104 8.40 12.85 -1.26
CA ARG A 104 8.29 14.27 -1.64
C ARG A 104 7.94 15.16 -0.45
N THR A 105 7.04 14.71 0.43
CA THR A 105 6.70 15.44 1.67
C THR A 105 7.91 15.58 2.57
N ALA A 106 8.67 14.49 2.76
CA ALA A 106 9.89 14.50 3.54
C ALA A 106 10.94 15.47 2.99
N LEU A 107 11.27 15.37 1.69
CA LEU A 107 12.27 16.22 1.04
C LEU A 107 11.86 17.71 1.05
N THR A 108 10.56 18.00 0.92
CA THR A 108 10.04 19.37 1.01
C THR A 108 10.17 19.93 2.42
N ASN A 109 9.94 19.11 3.45
CA ASN A 109 10.05 19.53 4.84
C ASN A 109 11.50 19.64 5.32
N GLU A 110 12.40 18.77 4.86
CA GLU A 110 13.86 18.90 5.12
C GLU A 110 14.43 20.21 4.57
N LYS A 111 13.93 20.68 3.41
CA LYS A 111 14.28 22.01 2.88
C LYS A 111 13.76 23.17 3.75
N LYS A 112 12.77 22.94 4.61
CA LYS A 112 12.15 23.97 5.47
C LYS A 112 12.63 23.93 6.92
N GLU A 113 12.94 22.77 7.48
CA GLU A 113 13.22 22.56 8.90
C GLU A 113 14.54 21.80 9.10
N SER A 114 15.65 22.53 9.19
CA SER A 114 16.98 21.97 9.49
C SER A 114 17.18 21.56 10.97
N MET A 115 16.11 21.45 11.76
CA MET A 115 16.18 21.12 13.18
C MET A 115 15.02 20.21 13.59
N ILE A 116 15.34 19.01 14.10
CA ILE A 116 14.46 17.97 14.73
C ILE A 116 14.18 16.74 13.82
N SER A 117 15.00 15.68 13.87
CA SER A 117 14.74 14.45 13.08
C SER A 117 14.37 13.23 13.95
N ARG A 118 13.07 13.07 14.21
CA ARG A 118 12.47 11.74 14.48
C ARG A 118 11.93 11.06 13.21
N THR A 119 11.83 11.81 12.11
CA THR A 119 11.23 11.42 10.82
C THR A 119 12.18 10.59 9.93
N GLY A 120 13.50 10.72 10.11
CA GLY A 120 14.50 10.07 9.26
C GLY A 120 14.50 8.54 9.31
N SER A 121 14.13 7.93 10.45
CA SER A 121 14.17 6.46 10.57
C SER A 121 13.05 5.79 9.77
N GLN A 122 11.86 6.38 9.68
CA GLN A 122 10.75 5.77 8.93
C GLN A 122 10.96 5.90 7.41
N ILE A 123 11.44 7.06 6.94
CA ILE A 123 11.75 7.27 5.52
C ILE A 123 12.83 6.29 5.07
N SER A 124 13.87 6.06 5.89
CA SER A 124 14.92 5.08 5.57
C SER A 124 14.39 3.66 5.38
N MET A 125 13.32 3.26 6.09
CA MET A 125 12.70 1.95 5.93
C MET A 125 11.97 1.84 4.60
N TRP A 126 11.25 2.89 4.21
CA TRP A 126 10.62 3.00 2.89
C TRP A 126 11.65 3.00 1.76
N ASP A 127 12.72 3.78 1.90
CA ASP A 127 13.81 3.81 0.93
C ASP A 127 14.41 2.43 0.73
N LYS A 128 14.64 1.68 1.83
CA LYS A 128 15.19 0.33 1.80
C LYS A 128 14.25 -0.66 1.10
N LEU A 129 12.95 -0.61 1.40
CA LEU A 129 11.93 -1.46 0.80
C LEU A 129 11.85 -1.25 -0.71
N ILE A 130 11.76 0.00 -1.16
CA ILE A 130 11.67 0.33 -2.59
C ILE A 130 12.98 0.03 -3.33
N ALA A 131 14.14 0.27 -2.72
CA ALA A 131 15.43 0.05 -3.38
C ALA A 131 15.80 -1.43 -3.51
N ASN A 132 15.48 -2.25 -2.50
CA ASN A 132 16.00 -3.61 -2.38
C ASN A 132 14.94 -4.69 -2.53
N ASP A 133 13.75 -4.48 -1.95
CA ASP A 133 12.74 -5.52 -1.85
C ASP A 133 11.74 -5.45 -3.03
N ILE A 134 11.60 -4.28 -3.68
CA ILE A 134 10.79 -4.06 -4.89
C ILE A 134 11.68 -3.51 -6.02
N PRO A 135 12.59 -4.33 -6.59
CA PRO A 135 13.61 -3.86 -7.53
C PRO A 135 13.02 -3.19 -8.78
N GLU A 136 11.78 -3.51 -9.17
CA GLU A 136 11.05 -2.90 -10.27
C GLU A 136 10.89 -1.38 -10.10
N LEU A 137 10.86 -0.89 -8.86
CA LEU A 137 10.65 0.52 -8.53
C LEU A 137 11.96 1.30 -8.33
N LYS A 138 13.11 0.62 -8.26
CA LYS A 138 14.42 1.24 -8.00
C LYS A 138 14.75 2.36 -8.98
N LYS A 139 14.51 2.15 -10.28
CA LYS A 139 14.78 3.18 -11.30
C LYS A 139 13.90 4.42 -11.11
N ARG A 140 12.63 4.24 -10.73
CA ARG A 140 11.73 5.37 -10.43
C ARG A 140 12.22 6.14 -9.20
N GLN A 141 12.69 5.42 -8.17
CA GLN A 141 13.29 6.03 -6.98
C GLN A 141 14.51 6.89 -7.32
N GLU A 142 15.45 6.38 -8.12
CA GLU A 142 16.64 7.12 -8.54
C GLU A 142 16.29 8.41 -9.31
N ILE A 143 15.26 8.37 -10.17
CA ILE A 143 14.77 9.54 -10.89
C ILE A 143 14.19 10.57 -9.91
N LEU A 144 13.33 10.13 -8.98
CA LEU A 144 12.73 11.01 -7.98
C LEU A 144 13.79 11.73 -7.14
N LEU A 145 14.84 11.03 -6.70
CA LEU A 145 15.90 11.64 -5.89
C LEU A 145 16.65 12.73 -6.65
N LYS A 146 16.93 12.51 -7.95
CA LYS A 146 17.59 13.51 -8.82
C LYS A 146 16.77 14.78 -9.05
N GLU A 147 15.45 14.73 -8.91
CA GLU A 147 14.61 15.93 -9.03
C GLU A 147 14.79 16.92 -7.86
N PHE A 148 15.35 16.47 -6.74
CA PHE A 148 15.49 17.27 -5.51
C PHE A 148 16.93 17.67 -5.17
N GLU A 149 17.92 17.08 -5.87
CA GLU A 149 19.34 17.51 -5.90
C GLU A 149 19.50 18.86 -6.60
#